data_AF-A0A7S2BY69-F1
#
_entry.id   AF-A0A7S2BY69-F1
#
_cell.length_a   1.000
_cell.length_b   1.000
_cell.length_c   1.000
_cell.angle_alpha   90.00
_cell.angle_beta   90.00
_cell.angle_gamma   90.00
#
_symmetry.space_group_name_H-M   'P 1'
#
loop_
_entity.id
_entity.type
_entity.pdbx_description
1 polymer ?
#
loop_
_entity_poly.entity_id
_entity_poly.type
_entity_poly.pdbx_seq_one_letter_code
_entity_poly.pdbx_strand_id
1 'polypeptide(L)'
;MYLIRPQLLHRFVGYLEETAVHTYTNIVQTTETPGTKLHEAWKDVPAPQAAIDYWQLSPDAMWIDCLKRMLADEAHHRDVNHAMASMTHSEMFGKDNPFIHEHQADFEANVRRRAEAVLTKALGTLEDQKTNTSDVLSK
;
A
#
# COMPACT_ATOMS: atom_id res chain seq x y z
N MET A 1 -17.28 -7.94 22.03
CA MET A 1 -17.34 -8.75 20.79
C MET A 1 -16.02 -9.47 20.56
N TYR A 2 -14.93 -8.75 20.27
CA TYR A 2 -13.64 -9.37 19.96
C TYR A 2 -13.09 -10.28 21.06
N LEU A 3 -13.15 -9.83 22.32
CA LEU A 3 -12.68 -10.60 23.49
C LEU A 3 -13.47 -11.91 23.72
N ILE A 4 -14.66 -12.05 23.14
CA ILE A 4 -15.56 -13.18 23.39
C ILE A 4 -15.58 -14.12 22.18
N ARG A 5 -15.69 -13.57 20.96
CA ARG A 5 -15.70 -14.31 19.69
C ARG A 5 -15.00 -13.52 18.58
N PRO A 6 -13.67 -13.58 18.49
CA PRO A 6 -12.92 -12.84 17.47
C PRO A 6 -13.28 -13.31 16.05
N GLN A 7 -13.60 -14.59 15.85
CA GLN A 7 -14.01 -15.12 14.54
C GLN A 7 -15.26 -14.42 13.98
N LEU A 8 -16.22 -14.09 14.85
CA LEU A 8 -17.44 -13.42 14.42
C LEU A 8 -17.16 -11.99 13.95
N LEU A 9 -16.26 -11.27 14.64
CA LEU A 9 -15.87 -9.93 14.22
C LEU A 9 -15.08 -9.99 12.90
N HIS A 10 -14.15 -10.92 12.75
CA HIS A 10 -13.44 -11.11 11.49
C HIS A 10 -14.38 -11.48 10.34
N ARG A 11 -15.40 -12.32 10.58
CA ARG A 11 -16.41 -12.62 9.57
C ARG A 11 -17.21 -11.38 9.18
N PHE A 12 -17.58 -10.55 10.16
CA PHE A 12 -18.30 -9.31 9.93
C PHE A 12 -17.46 -8.31 9.11
N VAL A 13 -16.20 -8.10 9.49
CA VAL A 13 -15.28 -7.23 8.74
C VAL A 13 -15.08 -7.76 7.32
N GLY A 14 -14.88 -9.07 7.13
CA GLY A 14 -14.79 -9.67 5.79
C GLY A 14 -15.96 -9.28 4.88
N TYR A 15 -17.20 -9.29 5.38
CA TYR A 15 -18.37 -8.84 4.61
C TYR A 15 -18.43 -7.33 4.38
N LEU A 16 -17.90 -6.51 5.30
CA LEU A 16 -17.71 -5.08 5.04
C LEU A 16 -16.75 -4.88 3.88
N GLU A 17 -15.63 -5.62 3.86
CA GLU A 17 -14.64 -5.52 2.79
C GLU A 17 -15.15 -6.09 1.46
N GLU A 18 -16.00 -7.13 1.45
CA GLU A 18 -16.72 -7.55 0.24
C GLU A 18 -17.51 -6.37 -0.38
N THR A 19 -18.18 -5.58 0.48
CA THR A 19 -18.94 -4.41 0.06
C THR A 19 -18.02 -3.28 -0.41
N ALA A 20 -16.87 -3.09 0.24
CA ALA A 20 -15.86 -2.12 -0.15
C ALA A 20 -15.26 -2.47 -1.52
N VAL A 21 -14.88 -3.74 -1.75
CA VAL A 21 -14.40 -4.26 -3.04
C VAL A 21 -15.42 -4.01 -4.15
N HIS A 22 -16.70 -4.33 -3.91
CA HIS A 22 -17.76 -4.07 -4.87
C HIS A 22 -17.90 -2.56 -5.17
N THR A 23 -17.85 -1.72 -4.13
CA THR A 23 -17.93 -0.26 -4.26
C THR A 23 -16.77 0.30 -5.09
N TYR A 24 -15.53 -0.06 -4.76
CA TYR A 24 -14.35 0.44 -5.49
C TYR A 24 -14.27 -0.12 -6.91
N THR A 25 -14.72 -1.36 -7.14
CA THR A 25 -14.84 -1.90 -8.51
C THR A 25 -15.75 -1.02 -9.36
N ASN A 26 -16.92 -0.66 -8.84
CA ASN A 26 -17.85 0.23 -9.55
C ASN A 26 -17.27 1.63 -9.76
N ILE A 27 -16.57 2.18 -8.77
CA ILE A 27 -15.92 3.51 -8.87
C ILE A 27 -14.84 3.49 -9.95
N VAL A 28 -13.97 2.49 -9.97
CA VAL A 28 -12.92 2.32 -10.98
C VAL A 28 -13.54 2.22 -12.37
N GLN A 29 -14.52 1.32 -12.56
CA GLN A 29 -15.20 1.14 -13.83
C GLN A 29 -15.89 2.43 -14.32
N THR A 30 -16.59 3.12 -13.42
CA THR A 30 -17.27 4.38 -13.76
C THR A 30 -16.26 5.45 -14.14
N THR A 31 -15.13 5.55 -13.43
CA THR A 31 -14.05 6.50 -13.74
C THR A 31 -13.36 6.20 -15.07
N GLU A 32 -13.23 4.92 -15.44
CA GLU A 32 -12.64 4.53 -16.74
C GLU A 32 -13.63 4.64 -17.91
N THR A 33 -14.94 4.71 -17.64
CA THR A 33 -15.99 4.77 -18.67
C THR A 33 -16.22 6.21 -19.15
N PRO A 34 -15.95 6.54 -20.42
CA PRO A 34 -16.17 7.88 -20.95
C PRO A 34 -17.63 8.32 -20.87
N GLY A 35 -17.87 9.61 -20.59
CA GLY A 35 -19.21 10.21 -20.49
C GLY A 35 -19.91 10.02 -19.13
N THR A 36 -19.25 9.40 -18.15
CA THR A 36 -19.74 9.42 -16.76
C THR A 36 -19.23 10.67 -16.04
N LYS A 37 -19.96 11.08 -15.00
CA LYS A 37 -19.54 12.20 -14.14
C LYS A 37 -18.21 11.96 -13.43
N LEU A 38 -17.93 10.72 -13.02
CA LEU A 38 -16.66 10.39 -12.37
C LEU A 38 -15.51 10.42 -13.38
N HIS A 39 -15.72 9.92 -14.60
CA HIS A 39 -14.71 10.03 -15.66
C HIS A 39 -14.35 11.49 -15.93
N GLU A 40 -15.34 12.35 -16.13
CA GLU A 40 -15.14 13.79 -16.35
C GLU A 40 -14.41 14.46 -15.17
N ALA A 41 -14.76 14.10 -13.93
CA ALA A 41 -14.17 14.71 -12.75
C ALA A 41 -12.75 14.22 -12.46
N TRP A 42 -12.43 12.95 -12.74
CA TRP A 42 -11.30 12.26 -12.12
C TRP A 42 -10.28 11.65 -13.08
N LYS A 43 -10.57 11.54 -14.38
CA LYS A 43 -9.66 10.89 -15.35
C LYS A 43 -8.28 11.56 -15.45
N ASP A 44 -8.23 12.88 -15.30
CA ASP A 44 -7.00 13.69 -15.44
C ASP A 44 -6.48 14.21 -14.09
N VAL A 45 -6.97 13.67 -12.97
CA VAL A 45 -6.52 14.09 -11.64
C VAL A 45 -5.23 13.34 -11.28
N PRO A 46 -4.14 14.04 -10.93
CA PRO A 46 -2.90 13.38 -10.51
C PRO A 46 -3.06 12.71 -9.13
N ALA A 47 -2.30 11.64 -8.89
CA ALA A 47 -2.25 10.98 -7.60
C ALA A 47 -1.67 11.93 -6.52
N PRO A 48 -2.24 11.97 -5.30
CA PRO A 48 -1.63 12.69 -4.19
C PRO A 48 -0.25 12.14 -3.84
N GLN A 49 0.70 13.01 -3.48
CA GLN A 49 2.07 12.57 -3.14
C GLN A 49 2.09 11.51 -2.03
N ALA A 50 1.22 11.62 -1.02
CA ALA A 50 1.13 10.64 0.05
C ALA A 50 0.77 9.23 -0.46
N ALA A 51 -0.08 9.13 -1.50
CA ALA A 51 -0.43 7.87 -2.13
C ALA A 51 0.72 7.31 -2.97
N ILE A 52 1.41 8.18 -3.72
CA ILE A 52 2.61 7.82 -4.49
C ILE A 52 3.66 7.23 -3.55
N ASP A 53 3.94 7.89 -2.44
CA ASP A 53 4.95 7.46 -1.48
C ASP A 53 4.54 6.16 -0.76
N TYR A 54 3.27 6.02 -0.41
CA TYR A 54 2.76 4.86 0.31
C TYR A 54 2.74 3.60 -0.55
N TRP A 55 2.09 3.65 -1.72
CA TRP A 55 1.99 2.51 -2.64
C TRP A 55 3.17 2.39 -3.61
N GLN A 56 4.18 3.26 -3.51
CA GLN A 56 5.35 3.32 -4.39
C GLN A 56 4.94 3.40 -5.86
N LEU A 57 4.00 4.28 -6.17
CA LEU A 57 3.52 4.51 -7.53
C LEU A 57 4.54 5.33 -8.34
N SER A 58 4.33 5.37 -9.65
CA SER A 58 5.10 6.26 -10.52
C SER A 58 4.85 7.73 -10.14
N PRO A 59 5.84 8.64 -10.30
CA PRO A 59 5.65 10.06 -10.02
C PRO A 59 4.57 10.74 -10.87
N ASP A 60 4.24 10.17 -12.04
CA ASP A 60 3.17 10.59 -12.95
C ASP A 60 1.88 9.78 -12.77
N ALA A 61 1.75 9.02 -11.69
CA ALA A 61 0.55 8.24 -11.41
C ALA A 61 -0.68 9.14 -11.27
N MET A 62 -1.82 8.59 -11.71
CA MET A 62 -3.09 9.28 -11.73
C MET A 62 -3.98 8.80 -10.58
N TRP A 63 -5.03 9.55 -10.28
CA TRP A 63 -5.99 9.20 -9.23
C TRP A 63 -6.63 7.83 -9.44
N ILE A 64 -6.82 7.42 -10.71
CA ILE A 64 -7.31 6.08 -11.04
C ILE A 64 -6.35 4.96 -10.55
N ASP A 65 -5.05 5.20 -10.54
CA ASP A 65 -4.07 4.23 -10.04
C ASP A 65 -4.17 4.08 -8.52
N CYS A 66 -4.47 5.18 -7.82
CA CYS A 66 -4.76 5.15 -6.38
C CYS A 66 -6.02 4.32 -6.09
N LEU A 67 -7.11 4.55 -6.84
CA LEU A 67 -8.36 3.80 -6.68
C LEU A 67 -8.17 2.30 -6.91
N LYS A 68 -7.33 1.93 -7.87
CA LYS A 68 -6.96 0.52 -8.13
C LYS A 68 -6.15 -0.09 -6.99
N ARG A 69 -5.24 0.68 -6.36
CA ARG A 69 -4.51 0.23 -5.17
C ARG A 69 -5.42 0.08 -3.96
N MET A 70 -6.31 1.03 -3.70
CA MET A 70 -7.31 0.92 -2.65
C MET A 70 -8.18 -0.33 -2.84
N LEU A 71 -8.65 -0.59 -4.07
CA LEU A 71 -9.39 -1.82 -4.38
C LEU A 71 -8.60 -3.09 -4.06
N ALA A 72 -7.30 -3.12 -4.37
CA ALA A 72 -6.44 -4.26 -4.06
C ALA A 72 -6.27 -4.45 -2.55
N ASP A 73 -6.11 -3.37 -1.79
CA ASP A 73 -6.00 -3.39 -0.34
C ASP A 73 -7.29 -3.97 0.29
N GLU A 74 -8.48 -3.50 -0.13
CA GLU A 74 -9.74 -4.04 0.40
C GLU A 74 -9.98 -5.49 0.01
N ALA A 75 -9.54 -5.92 -1.18
CA ALA A 75 -9.61 -7.33 -1.57
C ALA A 75 -8.70 -8.20 -0.69
N HIS A 76 -7.50 -7.72 -0.36
CA HIS A 76 -6.61 -8.39 0.57
C HIS A 76 -7.20 -8.43 1.98
N HIS A 77 -7.72 -7.30 2.49
CA HIS A 77 -8.39 -7.24 3.80
C HIS A 77 -9.56 -8.21 3.90
N ARG A 78 -10.39 -8.31 2.85
CA ARG A 78 -11.48 -9.28 2.75
C ARG A 78 -10.97 -10.71 2.95
N ASP A 79 -9.97 -11.11 2.18
CA ASP A 79 -9.46 -12.47 2.17
C ASP A 79 -8.80 -12.84 3.50
N VAL A 80 -7.99 -11.94 4.07
CA VAL A 80 -7.37 -12.10 5.40
C VAL A 80 -8.44 -12.23 6.49
N ASN A 81 -9.46 -11.38 6.49
CA ASN A 81 -10.52 -11.43 7.50
C ASN A 81 -11.37 -12.70 7.39
N HIS A 82 -11.73 -13.15 6.18
CA HIS A 82 -12.46 -14.42 6.03
C HIS A 82 -11.62 -15.65 6.39
N ALA A 83 -10.33 -15.63 6.09
CA ALA A 83 -9.40 -16.68 6.50
C ALA A 83 -9.29 -16.72 8.02
N MET A 84 -9.06 -15.58 8.68
CA MET A 84 -8.99 -15.49 10.14
C MET A 84 -10.31 -15.87 10.81
N ALA A 85 -11.46 -15.52 10.23
CA ALA A 85 -12.76 -15.96 10.73
C ALA A 85 -12.95 -17.49 10.73
N SER A 86 -12.15 -18.21 9.94
CA SER A 86 -12.19 -19.67 9.80
C SER A 86 -11.10 -20.38 10.62
N MET A 87 -10.23 -19.62 11.30
CA MET A 87 -9.14 -20.13 12.14
C MET A 87 -9.59 -20.35 13.59
N THR A 88 -8.89 -21.27 14.26
CA THR A 88 -8.92 -21.38 15.72
C THR A 88 -8.21 -20.19 16.37
N HIS A 89 -8.44 -20.00 17.66
CA HIS A 89 -7.80 -18.91 18.41
C HIS A 89 -6.27 -19.05 18.41
N SER A 90 -5.75 -20.28 18.50
CA SER A 90 -4.30 -20.53 18.50
C SER A 90 -3.67 -20.22 17.14
N GLU A 91 -4.34 -20.56 16.04
CA GLU A 91 -3.85 -20.27 14.69
C GLU A 91 -3.86 -18.76 14.42
N MET A 92 -4.93 -18.06 14.82
CA MET A 92 -5.10 -16.63 14.55
C MET A 92 -4.03 -15.76 15.23
N PHE A 93 -3.73 -16.03 16.50
CA PHE A 93 -2.80 -15.23 17.32
C PHE A 93 -1.43 -15.87 17.51
N GLY A 94 -1.23 -17.06 16.95
CA GLY A 94 0.01 -17.82 17.04
C GLY A 94 0.94 -17.61 15.84
N LYS A 95 2.02 -18.37 15.83
CA LYS A 95 3.01 -18.37 14.74
C LYS A 95 2.50 -19.05 13.47
N ASP A 96 1.40 -19.81 13.58
CA ASP A 96 0.82 -20.58 12.49
C ASP A 96 -0.11 -19.73 11.60
N ASN A 97 -0.29 -18.44 11.92
CA ASN A 97 -1.04 -17.52 11.06
C ASN A 97 -0.27 -17.34 9.73
N PRO A 98 -0.85 -17.78 8.60
CA PRO A 98 -0.16 -17.81 7.31
C PRO A 98 0.22 -16.41 6.79
N PHE A 99 -0.44 -15.36 7.27
CA PHE A 99 -0.22 -13.98 6.82
C PHE A 99 0.92 -13.28 7.56
N ILE A 100 1.42 -13.83 8.67
CA ILE A 100 2.50 -13.16 9.44
C ILE A 100 3.79 -13.12 8.65
N HIS A 101 4.13 -14.21 7.97
CA HIS A 101 5.41 -14.33 7.26
C HIS A 101 5.52 -13.35 6.09
N GLU A 102 4.44 -13.19 5.32
CA GLU A 102 4.38 -12.24 4.21
C GLU A 102 4.53 -10.80 4.70
N HIS A 103 3.75 -10.39 5.71
CA HIS A 103 3.87 -9.05 6.29
C HIS A 103 5.25 -8.76 6.88
N GLN A 104 5.89 -9.76 7.51
CA GLN A 104 7.25 -9.60 8.03
C GLN A 104 8.26 -9.39 6.90
N ALA A 105 8.18 -10.18 5.84
CA ALA A 105 9.05 -10.03 4.68
C ALA A 105 8.87 -8.66 4.00
N ASP A 106 7.63 -8.20 3.86
CA ASP A 106 7.31 -6.89 3.29
C ASP A 106 7.84 -5.74 4.16
N PHE A 107 7.72 -5.86 5.48
CA PHE A 107 8.29 -4.90 6.42
C PHE A 107 9.83 -4.84 6.29
N GLU A 108 10.49 -6.00 6.30
CA GLU A 108 11.96 -6.09 6.16
C GLU A 108 12.43 -5.52 4.82
N ALA A 109 11.72 -5.82 3.73
CA ALA A 109 12.00 -5.26 2.42
C ALA A 109 11.83 -3.74 2.39
N ASN A 110 10.79 -3.20 3.03
CA ASN A 110 10.57 -1.75 3.14
C ASN A 110 11.67 -1.05 3.96
N VAL A 111 12.08 -1.63 5.10
CA VAL A 111 13.18 -1.10 5.91
C VAL A 111 14.48 -1.08 5.11
N ARG A 112 14.78 -2.18 4.40
CA ARG A 112 15.97 -2.29 3.55
C ARG A 112 15.99 -1.23 2.45
N ARG A 113 14.89 -1.07 1.70
CA ARG A 113 14.77 -0.04 0.65
C ARG A 113 15.01 1.36 1.21
N ARG A 114 14.44 1.69 2.37
CA ARG A 114 14.65 2.99 3.02
C ARG A 114 16.10 3.20 3.43
N ALA A 115 16.76 2.17 3.98
CA ALA A 115 18.18 2.24 4.34
C ALA A 115 19.07 2.46 3.11
N GLU A 116 18.81 1.72 2.02
CA GLU A 116 19.54 1.85 0.75
C GLU A 116 19.37 3.26 0.15
N ALA A 117 18.16 3.82 0.19
CA ALA A 117 17.89 5.18 -0.29
C ALA A 117 18.65 6.25 0.53
N VAL A 118 18.68 6.12 1.86
CA VAL A 118 19.43 7.04 2.73
C VAL A 118 20.93 6.95 2.47
N LEU A 119 21.47 5.73 2.34
CA LEU A 119 22.89 5.52 2.05
C LEU A 119 23.29 6.12 0.70
N THR A 120 22.48 5.88 -0.33
CA THR A 120 22.72 6.41 -1.68
C THR A 120 22.75 7.94 -1.67
N LYS A 121 21.80 8.58 -0.97
CA LYS A 121 21.77 10.04 -0.82
C LYS A 121 22.99 10.58 -0.07
N ALA A 122 23.40 9.90 1.00
CA ALA A 122 24.57 10.30 1.79
C ALA A 122 25.87 10.17 0.97
N LEU A 123 26.04 9.08 0.22
CA LEU A 123 27.20 8.87 -0.65
C LEU A 123 27.29 9.94 -1.75
N GLY A 124 26.18 10.25 -2.43
CA GLY A 124 26.18 11.33 -3.44
C GLY A 124 26.54 12.70 -2.85
N THR A 125 26.05 13.01 -1.64
CA THR A 125 26.42 14.25 -0.93
C THR A 125 27.92 14.31 -0.62
N LEU A 126 28.53 13.19 -0.24
CA LEU A 126 29.97 13.11 0.03
C LEU A 126 30.81 13.25 -1.25
N GLU A 127 30.36 12.66 -2.36
CA GLU A 127 31.01 12.82 -3.66
C GLU A 127 31.00 14.29 -4.11
N ASP A 128 29.86 14.97 -4.00
CA ASP A 128 29.72 16.40 -4.32
C ASP A 128 30.60 17.31 -3.44
N GLN A 129 30.78 16.95 -2.16
CA GLN A 129 31.70 17.67 -1.26
C GLN A 129 33.17 17.45 -1.65
N LYS A 130 33.51 16.23 -2.08
CA LYS A 130 34.87 15.88 -2.47
C LYS A 130 35.30 16.59 -3.76
N THR A 131 34.45 16.61 -4.79
CA THR A 131 34.70 17.34 -6.05
C THR A 131 34.83 18.84 -5.81
N ASN A 132 33.93 19.45 -5.03
CA ASN A 132 34.04 20.87 -4.68
C ASN A 132 35.33 21.20 -3.92
N THR A 133 35.78 20.32 -3.01
CA THR A 133 37.02 20.55 -2.25
C THR A 133 38.27 20.42 -3.12
N SER A 134 38.29 19.48 -4.08
CA SER A 134 39.41 19.36 -5.03
C SER A 134 39.51 20.53 -6.01
N ASP A 135 38.38 21.11 -6.42
CA ASP A 135 38.34 22.29 -7.29
C ASP A 135 38.81 23.57 -6.59
N VAL A 136 38.65 23.65 -5.26
CA VAL A 136 39.17 24.77 -4.45
C VAL A 136 40.68 24.64 -4.22
N LEU A 137 41.22 23.43 -4.11
CA LEU A 137 42.65 23.18 -3.88
C LEU A 137 43.51 23.22 -5.15
N SER A 138 42.89 23.27 -6.34
CA SER A 138 43.59 23.34 -7.63
C SER A 138 43.73 24.78 -8.18
N LYS A 139 43.29 25.80 -7.44
CA LYS A 139 43.48 27.23 -7.71
C LYS A 139 44.50 27.84 -6.76
#